data_AF-A0A7C0Y4V7-F1
#
_entry.id   AF-A0A7C0Y4V7-F1
#
_cell.length_a   1.000
_cell.length_b   1.000
_cell.length_c   1.000
_cell.angle_alpha   90.00
_cell.angle_beta   90.00
_cell.angle_gamma   90.00
#
_symmetry.space_group_name_H-M   'P 1'
#
loop_
_entity.id
_entity.type
_entity.pdbx_description
1 polymer ?
#
loop_
_entity_poly.entity_id
_entity_poly.type
_entity_poly.pdbx_seq_one_letter_code
_entity_poly.pdbx_strand_id
1 'polypeptide(L)'
;MVIELYENLFDFYVPKQIVDGALTVKIGDFRSRMITLENYIVLKARAGRERDINDLQVISSLMNEGKLRINVRSIRKCSEFFDEDDWKSIVSRLRFVGIKV
;
A
#
# COMPACT_ATOMS: atom_id res chain seq x y z
N MET A 1 14.62 -13.19 24.57
CA MET A 1 13.77 -12.49 23.59
C MET A 1 14.70 -11.80 22.61
N VAL A 2 15.08 -12.48 21.53
CA VAL A 2 15.88 -11.86 20.48
C VAL A 2 14.90 -11.02 19.67
N ILE A 3 15.00 -9.70 19.78
CA ILE A 3 14.24 -8.80 18.92
C ILE A 3 14.85 -8.98 17.53
N GLU A 4 14.11 -9.56 16.59
CA GLU A 4 14.47 -9.66 15.16
C GLU A 4 14.43 -8.27 14.53
N LEU A 5 15.32 -7.40 14.99
CA LEU A 5 15.34 -5.97 14.67
C LEU A 5 15.48 -5.75 13.17
N TYR A 6 16.19 -6.65 12.49
CA TYR A 6 16.44 -6.59 11.05
C TYR A 6 15.17 -6.92 10.23
N GLU A 7 14.44 -7.97 10.61
CA GLU A 7 13.16 -8.32 9.96
C GLU A 7 12.09 -7.25 10.23
N ASN A 8 12.02 -6.76 11.47
CA ASN A 8 11.13 -5.65 11.81
C ASN A 8 11.49 -4.37 11.05
N LEU A 9 12.78 -4.08 10.81
CA LEU A 9 13.19 -2.90 10.01
C LEU A 9 12.71 -3.01 8.56
N PHE A 10 12.76 -4.21 7.97
CA PHE A 10 12.22 -4.45 6.63
C PHE A 10 10.70 -4.33 6.57
N ASP A 11 9.97 -4.67 7.64
CA ASP A 11 8.53 -4.42 7.73
C ASP A 11 8.16 -2.92 7.68
N PHE A 12 9.09 -2.03 8.06
CA PHE A 12 8.91 -0.58 7.97
C PHE A 12 9.54 0.05 6.71
N TYR A 13 10.23 -0.73 5.88
CA TYR A 13 10.87 -0.19 4.69
C TYR A 13 9.84 0.32 3.68
N VAL A 14 10.01 1.58 3.26
CA VAL A 14 9.24 2.21 2.19
C VAL A 14 10.21 2.60 1.07
N PRO A 15 10.04 2.06 -0.15
CA PRO A 15 10.88 2.40 -1.29
C PRO A 15 10.95 3.92 -1.52
N LYS A 16 12.14 4.41 -1.88
CA LYS A 16 12.38 5.84 -2.13
C LYS A 16 11.43 6.42 -3.18
N GLN A 17 11.09 5.63 -4.20
CA GLN A 17 10.13 5.99 -5.26
C GLN A 17 8.74 6.36 -4.69
N ILE A 18 8.31 5.70 -3.61
CA ILE A 18 7.04 6.01 -2.93
C ILE A 18 7.15 7.33 -2.15
N VAL A 19 8.27 7.54 -1.46
CA VAL A 19 8.52 8.75 -0.66
C VAL A 19 8.71 9.99 -1.53
N ASP A 20 9.43 9.85 -2.63
CA ASP A 20 9.72 10.93 -3.59
C ASP A 20 8.48 11.26 -4.43
N GLY A 21 7.63 10.26 -4.69
CA GLY A 21 6.34 10.44 -5.38
C GLY A 21 5.20 10.97 -4.49
N ALA A 22 5.46 11.28 -3.23
CA ALA A 22 4.45 11.82 -2.31
C ALA A 22 3.95 13.20 -2.75
N LEU A 23 2.64 13.41 -2.68
CA LEU A 23 1.98 14.65 -3.06
C LEU A 23 1.95 15.63 -1.90
N THR A 24 2.05 16.94 -2.19
CA THR A 24 1.79 17.97 -1.18
C THR A 24 0.30 18.25 -1.11
N VAL A 25 -0.31 18.00 0.05
CA VAL A 25 -1.72 18.24 0.33
C VAL A 25 -1.85 19.39 1.34
N LYS A 26 -2.78 20.30 1.09
CA LYS A 26 -3.13 21.39 2.02
C LYS A 26 -4.33 20.97 2.86
N ILE A 27 -4.20 21.02 4.19
CA ILE A 27 -5.25 20.72 5.16
C ILE A 27 -5.37 21.94 6.08
N GLY A 28 -6.44 22.74 5.91
CA GLY A 28 -6.53 24.04 6.56
C GLY A 28 -5.34 24.93 6.16
N ASP A 29 -4.61 25.46 7.14
CA ASP A 29 -3.40 26.26 6.91
C ASP A 29 -2.11 25.43 6.84
N PHE A 30 -2.20 24.12 7.05
CA PHE A 30 -1.06 23.22 7.04
C PHE A 30 -0.81 22.62 5.65
N ARG A 31 0.46 22.46 5.27
CA ARG A 31 0.88 21.71 4.07
C ARG A 31 1.67 20.48 4.52
N SER A 32 1.24 19.30 4.05
CA SER A 32 1.89 18.03 4.37
C SER A 32 2.21 17.25 3.11
N ARG A 33 3.31 16.47 3.14
CA ARG A 33 3.54 15.45 2.11
C ARG A 33 2.80 14.18 2.50
N MET A 34 2.01 13.65 1.57
CA MET A 34 1.21 12.45 1.75
C MET A 34 1.44 11.50 0.58
N ILE A 35 1.59 10.21 0.87
CA ILE A 35 1.56 9.18 -0.17
C ILE A 35 0.16 9.10 -0.79
N THR A 36 0.08 8.61 -2.03
CA THR A 36 -1.20 8.37 -2.68
C THR A 36 -1.93 7.19 -2.05
N LEU A 37 -3.23 7.09 -2.30
CA LEU A 37 -4.02 5.93 -1.88
C LEU A 37 -3.50 4.64 -2.52
N GLU A 38 -3.05 4.69 -3.78
CA GLU A 38 -2.44 3.55 -4.46
C GLU A 38 -1.17 3.06 -3.76
N ASN A 39 -0.30 3.97 -3.33
CA ASN A 39 0.89 3.63 -2.55
C ASN A 39 0.51 3.01 -1.21
N TYR A 40 -0.50 3.56 -0.53
CA TYR A 40 -1.01 3.02 0.73
C TYR A 40 -1.54 1.59 0.59
N ILE A 41 -2.30 1.32 -0.48
CA ILE A 41 -2.82 -0.03 -0.80
C ILE A 41 -1.68 -1.04 -0.94
N VAL A 42 -0.62 -0.70 -1.67
CA VAL A 42 0.55 -1.58 -1.83
C VAL A 42 1.26 -1.82 -0.50
N LEU A 43 1.48 -0.77 0.29
CA LEU A 43 2.15 -0.89 1.60
C LEU A 43 1.34 -1.75 2.58
N LYS A 44 0.00 -1.63 2.57
CA LYS A 44 -0.89 -2.48 3.37
C LYS A 44 -0.85 -3.93 2.94
N ALA A 45 -0.88 -4.18 1.62
CA ALA A 45 -0.79 -5.53 1.08
C ALA A 45 0.56 -6.18 1.43
N ARG A 46 1.65 -5.41 1.43
CA ARG A 46 2.98 -5.89 1.85
C ARG A 46 2.99 -6.28 3.32
N ALA A 47 2.53 -5.39 4.21
CA ALA A 47 2.51 -5.62 5.65
C ALA A 47 1.65 -6.83 6.05
N GLY A 48 0.51 -7.04 5.39
CA GLY A 48 -0.24 -8.30 5.46
C GLY A 48 -0.81 -8.67 6.84
N ARG A 49 -0.78 -7.78 7.83
CA ARG A 49 -1.40 -8.01 9.15
C ARG A 49 -2.91 -8.04 9.00
N GLU A 50 -3.62 -8.71 9.91
CA GLU A 50 -5.08 -8.83 9.87
C GLU A 50 -5.80 -7.48 9.69
N ARG A 51 -5.37 -6.46 10.45
CA ARG A 51 -5.88 -5.08 10.33
C ARG A 51 -5.68 -4.50 8.93
N ASP A 52 -4.54 -4.79 8.31
CA ASP A 52 -4.20 -4.30 6.97
C ASP A 52 -5.07 -4.99 5.91
N ILE A 53 -5.36 -6.29 6.09
CA ILE A 53 -6.28 -7.03 5.22
C ILE A 53 -7.72 -6.51 5.36
N ASN A 54 -8.18 -6.24 6.58
CA ASN A 54 -9.51 -5.67 6.83
C ASN A 54 -9.66 -4.28 6.17
N ASP A 55 -8.66 -3.41 6.31
CA ASP A 55 -8.63 -2.10 5.64
C ASP A 55 -8.74 -2.25 4.10
N LEU A 56 -8.01 -3.21 3.53
CA LEU A 56 -8.05 -3.48 2.08
C LEU A 56 -9.40 -4.03 1.62
N GLN A 57 -10.08 -4.84 2.42
CA GLN A 57 -11.43 -5.31 2.12
C GLN A 57 -12.44 -4.16 2.11
N VAL A 58 -12.33 -3.21 3.05
CA VAL A 58 -13.15 -1.99 3.05
C VAL A 58 -12.90 -1.17 1.79
N ILE A 59 -11.63 -0.97 1.40
CA ILE A 59 -11.26 -0.28 0.16
C ILE A 59 -11.87 -0.98 -1.06
N SER A 60 -11.77 -2.30 -1.13
CA SER A 60 -12.34 -3.11 -2.21
C SER A 60 -13.87 -2.98 -2.29
N SER A 61 -14.57 -3.01 -1.16
CA SER A 61 -16.02 -2.75 -1.10
C SER A 61 -16.38 -1.36 -1.63
N LEU A 62 -15.65 -0.32 -1.21
CA LEU A 62 -15.87 1.05 -1.72
C LEU A 62 -15.61 1.17 -3.23
N MET A 63 -14.63 0.43 -3.76
CA MET A 63 -14.40 0.35 -5.21
C MET A 63 -15.57 -0.31 -5.93
N ASN A 64 -16.04 -1.46 -5.42
CA ASN A 64 -17.13 -2.22 -6.02
C ASN A 64 -18.46 -1.45 -5.97
N GLU A 65 -18.67 -0.65 -4.93
CA GLU A 65 -19.83 0.25 -4.79
C GLU A 65 -19.72 1.52 -5.66
N GLY A 66 -18.61 1.72 -6.36
CA GLY A 66 -18.36 2.92 -7.18
C GLY A 66 -18.11 4.20 -6.37
N LYS A 67 -17.97 4.09 -5.05
CA LYS A 67 -17.71 5.21 -4.12
C LYS A 67 -16.24 5.65 -4.13
N LEU A 68 -15.36 4.78 -4.61
CA LEU A 68 -13.93 5.01 -4.63
C LEU A 68 -13.34 4.62 -5.99
N ARG A 69 -12.70 5.58 -6.66
CA ARG A 69 -11.97 5.33 -7.91
C ARG A 69 -10.48 5.28 -7.63
N ILE A 70 -9.85 4.18 -8.03
CA ILE A 70 -8.42 3.93 -7.83
C ILE A 70 -7.75 3.65 -9.18
N ASN A 71 -6.50 4.11 -9.33
CA ASN A 71 -5.69 3.81 -10.50
C ASN A 71 -4.92 2.49 -10.31
N VAL A 72 -5.52 1.40 -10.78
CA VAL A 72 -4.92 0.04 -10.74
C VAL A 72 -3.54 -0.01 -11.38
N ARG A 73 -3.28 0.77 -12.45
CA ARG A 73 -1.96 0.79 -13.09
C ARG A 73 -0.89 1.37 -12.16
N SER A 74 -1.25 2.35 -11.34
CA SER A 74 -0.33 2.92 -10.34
C SER A 74 -0.06 1.93 -9.21
N ILE A 75 -1.06 1.14 -8.79
CA ILE A 75 -0.84 0.05 -7.81
C ILE A 75 0.18 -0.95 -8.34
N ARG A 76 -0.01 -1.43 -9.59
CA ARG A 76 0.91 -2.38 -10.21
C ARG A 76 2.33 -1.85 -10.31
N LYS A 77 2.51 -0.63 -10.83
CA LYS A 77 3.83 0.02 -10.90
C LYS A 77 4.47 0.18 -9.51
N CYS A 78 3.68 0.51 -8.51
CA CYS A 78 4.16 0.69 -7.14
C CYS A 78 4.59 -0.64 -6.50
N SER A 79 3.87 -1.74 -6.77
CA SER A 79 4.27 -3.08 -6.30
C SER A 79 5.60 -3.55 -6.89
N GLU A 80 5.99 -3.08 -8.07
CA GLU A 80 7.24 -3.43 -8.75
C GLU A 80 8.48 -2.74 -8.11
N PHE A 81 8.29 -1.86 -7.11
CA PHE A 81 9.40 -1.26 -6.35
C PHE A 81 9.95 -2.15 -5.24
N PHE A 82 9.33 -3.29 -4.99
CA PHE A 82 9.77 -4.29 -4.02
C PHE A 82 10.46 -5.46 -4.72
N ASP A 83 11.16 -6.31 -3.95
CA ASP A 83 11.76 -7.52 -4.50
C ASP A 83 10.69 -8.51 -5.00
N GLU A 84 11.13 -9.57 -5.68
CA GLU A 84 10.23 -10.52 -6.34
C GLU A 84 9.30 -11.25 -5.37
N ASP A 85 9.77 -11.57 -4.17
CA ASP A 85 9.01 -12.32 -3.16
C ASP A 85 7.95 -11.42 -2.52
N ASP A 86 8.33 -10.20 -2.13
CA ASP A 86 7.39 -9.19 -1.64
C ASP A 86 6.36 -8.85 -2.72
N TRP A 87 6.79 -8.67 -3.98
CA TRP A 87 5.90 -8.39 -5.11
C TRP A 87 4.84 -9.50 -5.30
N LYS A 88 5.26 -10.77 -5.32
CA LYS A 88 4.33 -11.91 -5.42
C LYS A 88 3.33 -11.92 -4.27
N SER A 89 3.81 -11.66 -3.05
CA SER A 89 2.98 -11.62 -1.83
C SER A 89 1.95 -10.50 -1.87
N ILE A 90 2.38 -9.28 -2.22
CA ILE A 90 1.53 -8.10 -2.43
C ILE A 90 0.43 -8.42 -3.43
N VAL A 91 0.81 -8.89 -4.62
CA VAL A 91 -0.13 -9.17 -5.71
C VAL A 91 -1.12 -10.27 -5.33
N SER A 92 -0.66 -11.32 -4.63
CA SER A 92 -1.52 -12.39 -4.13
C SER A 92 -2.60 -11.86 -3.17
N ARG A 93 -2.21 -11.04 -2.19
CA ARG A 93 -3.13 -10.46 -1.20
C ARG A 93 -4.10 -9.46 -1.83
N LEU A 94 -3.65 -8.63 -2.75
CA LEU A 94 -4.52 -7.71 -3.50
C LEU A 94 -5.62 -8.48 -4.26
N ARG A 95 -5.25 -9.58 -4.93
CA ARG A 95 -6.24 -10.45 -5.58
C ARG A 95 -7.19 -11.12 -4.58
N PHE A 96 -6.68 -11.58 -3.44
CA PHE A 96 -7.48 -12.19 -2.38
C PHE A 96 -8.58 -11.25 -1.87
N VAL A 97 -8.29 -9.95 -1.70
CA VAL A 97 -9.27 -8.95 -1.26
C VAL A 97 -10.13 -8.40 -2.41
N GLY A 98 -9.95 -8.86 -3.65
CA GLY A 98 -10.75 -8.45 -4.81
C GLY A 98 -10.20 -7.27 -5.62
N ILE A 99 -9.00 -6.77 -5.30
CA ILE A 99 -8.31 -5.73 -6.09
C ILE A 99 -7.51 -6.41 -7.21
N LYS A 100 -7.97 -6.25 -8.45
CA LYS A 100 -7.34 -6.87 -9.64
C LYS A 100 -6.19 -5.99 -10.15
N VAL A 101 -4.96 -6.51 -10.14
CA VAL A 101 -3.70 -5.86 -10.58
C VAL A 101 -2.92 -6.70 -11.59
#